data_AF-A0A0F9GWI6-F1
#
_entry.id   AF-A0A0F9GWI6-F1
#
_cell.length_a   1.000
_cell.length_b   1.000
_cell.length_c   1.000
_cell.angle_alpha   90.00
_cell.angle_beta   90.00
_cell.angle_gamma   90.00
#
_symmetry.space_group_name_H-M   'P 1'
#
loop_
_entity.id
_entity.type
_entity.pdbx_description
1 polymer ?
#
loop_
_entity_poly.entity_id
_entity_poly.type
_entity_poly.pdbx_seq_one_letter_code
_entity_poly.pdbx_strand_id
1 'polypeptide(L)'
;MGVKTKLQMRTDLATDLKITIDTELSAAELNRSIDRAYSDLSRMLPNEKIYEDSLQFAVADESLTFPKDTSLDAIVADEALTTSTDGDKATIDGQPDVPRPLTITLTDGDNSITGFTTIVNGIDKDDQALQEIFHFTLGDSKTIIGLKYFKAVFSVEFDQTDGNGAGDVFDLGYGAYTDVWVSLANSPLKWQSDTGVGDDDVAIVKNTDYYIDYANGRVKAISGGLIAAEEVCEFTYKKSQIGIDISGLADLIRVQRVEYPVGDVPQNFVQQDTFGKYVVITGGGEAEEQQYLAEDQQYRIYYDARHSPPGEYSPSTAPGFLEDTVLLAAGGFALLILALKQEHQVATDAASSRSSLTSATSEQSTLATALTNLKKYLDNNSEADAAGILKDITDDVTKLRTAIDTALNAANTFLDEVDTTDLQGAEGVWADYTGGSLYLTNASEPSVLAYLTSGDALLNTVAVGGEGQESARAYAEFARATRDALISVFELRRADWIRQANARINAGMGFVQEAAQRLANLRTYIEQAQGYVSIASTFAREAEDRIQRIGAYLQTAAGYTTTAAVELSLADRFREEAVERRNEAWSIWRDRKQYIGDFTASSVRQYP
;
A
#
# COMPACT_ATOMS: atom_id res chain seq x y z
N MET A 1 37.91 20.62 34.67
CA MET A 1 37.56 20.29 33.28
C MET A 1 36.65 21.39 32.76
N GLY A 2 36.83 21.84 31.51
CA GLY A 2 35.91 22.83 30.93
C GLY A 2 34.56 22.19 30.62
N VAL A 3 33.47 22.97 30.75
CA VAL A 3 32.10 22.54 30.45
C VAL A 3 31.98 22.30 28.94
N LYS A 4 31.41 21.16 28.53
CA LYS A 4 31.28 20.73 27.13
C LYS A 4 30.15 21.49 26.42
N THR A 5 30.38 21.84 25.15
CA THR A 5 29.34 22.32 24.23
C THR A 5 28.48 21.16 23.70
N LYS A 6 27.31 21.45 23.11
CA LYS A 6 26.44 20.41 22.53
C LYS A 6 27.13 19.64 21.41
N LEU A 7 27.93 20.32 20.57
CA LEU A 7 28.74 19.70 19.53
C LEU A 7 29.77 18.70 20.08
N GLN A 8 30.46 19.06 21.18
CA GLN A 8 31.41 18.17 21.84
C GLN A 8 30.69 16.98 22.48
N MET A 9 29.61 17.21 23.21
CA MET A 9 28.81 16.12 23.81
C MET A 9 28.30 15.15 22.75
N ARG A 10 27.84 15.65 21.60
CA ARG A 10 27.39 14.83 20.48
C ARG A 10 28.52 13.98 19.88
N THR A 11 29.72 14.55 19.76
CA THR A 11 30.91 13.85 19.26
C THR A 11 31.36 12.77 20.23
N ASP A 12 31.39 13.08 21.53
CA ASP A 12 31.71 12.13 22.59
C ASP A 12 30.71 10.97 22.61
N LEU A 13 29.42 11.29 22.50
CA LEU A 13 28.33 10.31 22.46
C LEU A 13 28.43 9.39 21.25
N ALA A 14 28.70 9.94 20.06
CA ALA A 14 28.88 9.12 18.85
C ALA A 14 30.10 8.20 18.97
N THR A 15 31.19 8.70 19.54
CA THR A 15 32.41 7.92 19.79
C THR A 15 32.17 6.79 20.78
N ASP A 16 31.50 7.08 21.90
CA ASP A 16 31.18 6.13 22.96
C ASP A 16 30.25 5.00 22.47
N LEU A 17 29.21 5.36 21.71
CA LEU A 17 28.27 4.40 21.11
C LEU A 17 28.82 3.71 19.87
N LYS A 18 30.00 4.12 19.37
CA LYS A 18 30.64 3.61 18.15
C LYS A 18 29.74 3.71 16.91
N ILE A 19 29.06 4.85 16.77
CA ILE A 19 28.16 5.15 15.64
C ILE A 19 28.71 6.30 14.79
N THR A 20 28.24 6.39 13.55
CA THR A 20 28.48 7.51 12.65
C THR A 20 27.27 8.44 12.66
N ILE A 21 27.50 9.73 12.95
CA ILE A 21 26.44 10.74 12.92
C ILE A 21 25.87 10.84 11.51
N ASP A 22 24.54 10.95 11.42
CA ASP A 22 23.72 11.00 10.20
C ASP A 22 23.69 9.70 9.38
N THR A 23 24.31 8.62 9.87
CA THR A 23 24.13 7.25 9.33
C THR A 23 23.23 6.44 10.25
N GLU A 24 23.64 6.15 11.48
CA GLU A 24 22.83 5.37 12.43
C GLU A 24 21.89 6.27 13.26
N LEU A 25 22.39 7.44 13.69
CA LEU A 25 21.60 8.48 14.37
C LEU A 25 21.90 9.85 13.81
N SER A 26 20.85 10.62 13.54
CA SER A 26 20.97 12.01 13.12
C SER A 26 21.46 12.91 14.26
N ALA A 27 22.08 14.04 13.91
CA ALA A 27 22.48 15.04 14.89
C ALA A 27 21.29 15.52 15.77
N ALA A 28 20.09 15.63 15.18
CA ALA A 28 18.88 16.03 15.89
C ALA A 28 18.38 14.97 16.90
N GLU A 29 18.57 13.68 16.62
CA GLU A 29 18.26 12.60 17.57
C GLU A 29 19.22 12.61 18.76
N LEU A 30 20.52 12.79 18.50
CA LEU A 30 21.51 12.91 19.57
C LEU A 30 21.27 14.15 20.44
N ASN A 31 20.92 15.28 19.84
CA ASN A 31 20.55 16.50 20.56
C ASN A 31 19.32 16.26 21.47
N ARG A 32 18.28 15.57 20.97
CA ARG A 32 17.11 15.20 21.78
C ARG A 32 17.48 14.29 22.95
N SER A 33 18.40 13.34 22.76
CA SER A 33 18.90 12.48 23.84
C SER A 33 19.64 13.28 24.92
N ILE A 34 20.46 14.25 24.53
CA ILE A 34 21.14 15.17 25.45
C ILE A 34 20.12 16.01 26.21
N ASP A 35 19.18 16.66 25.51
CA ASP A 35 18.17 17.52 26.13
C ASP A 35 17.27 16.72 27.11
N ARG A 36 16.96 15.46 26.79
CA ARG A 36 16.22 14.56 27.69
C ARG A 36 17.03 14.19 28.93
N ALA A 37 18.33 13.93 28.79
CA ALA A 37 19.21 13.68 29.92
C ALA A 37 19.31 14.89 30.86
N TYR A 38 19.40 16.12 30.32
CA TYR A 38 19.34 17.35 31.12
C TYR A 38 17.99 17.56 31.81
N SER A 39 16.89 17.18 31.14
CA SER A 39 15.56 17.20 31.77
C SER A 39 15.46 16.25 32.96
N ASP A 40 16.05 15.06 32.88
CA ASP A 40 16.04 14.11 34.00
C ASP A 40 17.01 14.53 35.11
N LEU A 41 18.18 15.06 34.75
CA LEU A 41 19.09 15.68 35.72
C LEU A 41 18.36 16.77 36.50
N SER A 42 17.64 17.66 35.82
CA SER A 42 16.88 18.75 36.45
C SER A 42 15.81 18.26 37.42
N ARG A 43 15.22 17.07 37.19
CA ARG A 43 14.24 16.47 38.11
C ARG A 43 14.88 15.88 39.36
N MET A 44 16.08 15.31 39.24
CA MET A 44 16.75 14.61 40.35
C MET A 44 17.65 15.55 41.16
N LEU A 45 18.37 16.42 40.46
CA LEU A 45 19.32 17.38 40.99
C LEU A 45 19.11 18.74 40.29
N PRO A 46 18.03 19.48 40.65
CA PRO A 46 17.76 20.79 40.08
C PRO A 46 18.89 21.79 40.36
N ASN A 47 18.97 22.83 39.53
CA ASN A 47 19.90 23.93 39.74
C ASN A 47 19.33 24.89 40.78
N GLU A 48 20.03 25.12 41.89
CA GLU A 48 19.55 26.03 42.93
C GLU A 48 19.89 27.47 42.55
N LYS A 49 18.88 28.33 42.40
CA LYS A 49 19.03 29.74 42.05
C LYS A 49 18.38 30.65 43.08
N ILE A 50 18.85 31.90 43.10
CA ILE A 50 18.30 32.98 43.91
C ILE A 50 17.85 34.08 42.95
N TYR A 51 16.60 34.51 43.09
CA TYR A 51 16.07 35.71 42.46
C TYR A 51 15.86 36.77 43.54
N GLU A 52 16.32 37.99 43.30
CA GLU A 52 16.18 39.12 44.23
C GLU A 52 15.57 40.29 43.48
N ASP A 53 14.57 40.92 44.08
CA ASP A 53 13.90 42.10 43.52
C ASP A 53 13.31 42.98 44.64
N SER A 54 12.89 44.19 44.27
CA SER A 54 12.25 45.16 45.16
C SER A 54 10.75 45.24 44.91
N LEU A 55 9.97 45.38 45.98
CA LEU A 55 8.52 45.47 45.91
C LEU A 55 8.08 46.88 45.56
N GLN A 56 7.52 47.04 44.37
CA GLN A 56 6.85 48.25 43.90
C GLN A 56 5.37 47.92 43.69
N PHE A 57 4.50 48.43 44.56
CA PHE A 57 3.08 48.09 44.53
C PHE A 57 2.26 49.07 43.70
N ALA A 58 2.54 50.37 43.81
CA ALA A 58 1.83 51.37 43.01
C ALA A 58 2.27 51.29 41.54
N VAL A 59 1.29 51.12 40.65
CA VAL A 59 1.45 51.30 39.21
C VAL A 59 0.55 52.46 38.82
N ALA A 60 1.15 53.52 38.30
CA ALA A 60 0.42 54.69 37.81
C ALA A 60 0.47 54.71 36.29
N ASP A 61 -0.65 55.09 35.69
CA ASP A 61 -0.79 55.46 34.28
C ASP A 61 -0.22 54.38 33.32
N GLU A 62 -0.50 53.11 33.59
CA GLU A 62 -0.14 52.05 32.67
C GLU A 62 -1.01 52.13 31.41
N SER A 63 -0.39 52.55 30.32
CA SER A 63 -1.02 52.65 29.01
C SER A 63 -1.27 51.26 28.41
N LEU A 64 -2.50 51.03 27.97
CA LEU A 64 -2.98 49.80 27.37
C LEU A 64 -3.82 50.11 26.13
N THR A 65 -3.43 49.60 24.98
CA THR A 65 -4.22 49.71 23.75
C THR A 65 -5.19 48.53 23.64
N PHE A 66 -6.48 48.82 23.50
CA PHE A 66 -7.49 47.80 23.25
C PHE A 66 -7.40 47.28 21.81
N PRO A 67 -7.82 46.03 21.57
CA PRO A 67 -7.82 45.42 20.25
C PRO A 67 -8.58 46.19 19.19
N LYS A 68 -8.25 45.93 17.93
CA LYS A 68 -9.11 46.27 16.79
C LYS A 68 -10.49 45.65 16.93
N ASP A 69 -11.50 46.31 16.35
CA ASP A 69 -12.86 45.77 16.30
C ASP A 69 -12.91 44.54 15.39
N THR A 70 -14.08 43.89 15.37
CA THR A 70 -14.39 42.72 14.53
C THR A 70 -14.01 42.96 13.07
N SER A 71 -13.26 42.03 12.49
CA SER A 71 -13.10 41.90 11.05
C SER A 71 -13.37 40.45 10.69
N LEU A 72 -14.21 40.22 9.68
CA LEU A 72 -14.62 38.87 9.28
C LEU A 72 -13.64 38.24 8.28
N ASP A 73 -12.74 39.04 7.72
CA ASP A 73 -11.89 38.76 6.56
C ASP A 73 -10.40 39.11 6.81
N ALA A 74 -10.02 39.50 8.02
CA ALA A 74 -8.65 39.99 8.29
C ALA A 74 -7.53 38.95 8.11
N ILE A 75 -7.83 37.65 8.14
CA ILE A 75 -6.82 36.58 8.05
C ILE A 75 -6.89 35.88 6.69
N VAL A 76 -8.10 35.58 6.22
CA VAL A 76 -8.37 35.08 4.87
C VAL A 76 -9.54 35.91 4.35
N ALA A 77 -9.33 36.61 3.24
CA ALA A 77 -10.33 37.47 2.62
C ALA A 77 -10.83 36.89 1.30
N ASP A 78 -12.15 36.70 1.21
CA ASP A 78 -12.86 36.36 -0.01
C ASP A 78 -12.33 35.09 -0.74
N GLU A 79 -11.94 34.04 0.00
CA GLU A 79 -11.40 32.82 -0.62
C GLU A 79 -12.50 32.03 -1.33
N ALA A 80 -12.40 31.92 -2.65
CA ALA A 80 -13.42 31.29 -3.48
C ALA A 80 -13.37 29.77 -3.37
N LEU A 81 -14.50 29.14 -3.02
CA LEU A 81 -14.61 27.69 -2.84
C LEU A 81 -14.92 26.92 -4.16
N THR A 82 -14.89 27.60 -5.30
CA THR A 82 -15.28 27.04 -6.60
C THR A 82 -14.41 25.86 -7.05
N THR A 83 -13.16 25.81 -6.62
CA THR A 83 -12.17 24.79 -7.00
C THR A 83 -11.49 24.15 -5.80
N SER A 84 -11.94 24.44 -4.57
CA SER A 84 -11.31 23.91 -3.37
C SER A 84 -11.55 22.40 -3.27
N THR A 85 -10.47 21.66 -3.08
CA THR A 85 -10.43 20.22 -2.83
C THR A 85 -9.80 19.94 -1.47
N ASP A 86 -10.01 18.72 -0.97
CA ASP A 86 -9.39 18.26 0.28
C ASP A 86 -7.86 18.43 0.24
N GLY A 87 -7.33 19.14 1.25
CA GLY A 87 -5.92 19.50 1.42
C GLY A 87 -5.53 20.86 0.83
N ASP A 88 -6.44 21.57 0.15
CA ASP A 88 -6.16 22.91 -0.35
C ASP A 88 -5.97 23.90 0.82
N LYS A 89 -5.17 24.94 0.57
CA LYS A 89 -4.84 25.95 1.57
C LYS A 89 -5.30 27.33 1.13
N ALA A 90 -5.99 28.01 2.03
CA ALA A 90 -6.36 29.40 1.80
C ALA A 90 -5.13 30.32 1.88
N THR A 91 -5.19 31.45 1.18
CA THR A 91 -4.16 32.49 1.28
C THR A 91 -4.33 33.26 2.60
N ILE A 92 -3.24 33.43 3.35
CA ILE A 92 -3.27 34.20 4.60
C ILE A 92 -2.91 35.66 4.29
N ASP A 93 -3.90 36.54 4.39
CA ASP A 93 -3.80 37.98 4.09
C ASP A 93 -3.34 38.81 5.29
N GLY A 94 -3.56 38.31 6.51
CA GLY A 94 -3.24 39.03 7.74
C GLY A 94 -3.15 38.13 8.96
N GLN A 95 -3.13 38.77 10.13
CA GLN A 95 -2.97 38.10 11.42
C GLN A 95 -3.84 38.81 12.48
N PRO A 96 -4.27 38.10 13.54
CA PRO A 96 -4.84 38.75 14.71
C PRO A 96 -3.90 39.81 15.29
N ASP A 97 -4.40 40.98 15.68
CA ASP A 97 -3.59 42.05 16.29
C ASP A 97 -3.22 41.74 17.76
N VAL A 98 -4.02 40.92 18.44
CA VAL A 98 -3.68 40.27 19.72
C VAL A 98 -4.27 38.86 19.76
N PRO A 99 -3.79 37.95 20.63
CA PRO A 99 -4.36 36.61 20.75
C PRO A 99 -5.88 36.64 20.99
N ARG A 100 -6.67 36.02 20.10
CA ARG A 100 -8.15 36.01 20.18
C ARG A 100 -8.80 34.84 19.45
N PRO A 101 -10.07 34.54 19.73
CA PRO A 101 -10.85 33.60 18.95
C PRO A 101 -11.02 34.06 17.50
N LEU A 102 -10.94 33.11 16.58
CA LEU A 102 -11.18 33.37 15.17
C LEU A 102 -12.66 33.23 14.85
N THR A 103 -13.11 33.95 13.84
CA THR A 103 -14.49 33.86 13.33
C THR A 103 -14.44 33.45 11.88
N ILE A 104 -15.12 32.37 11.55
CA ILE A 104 -15.32 31.93 10.17
C ILE A 104 -16.66 32.44 9.69
N THR A 105 -16.69 32.96 8.47
CA THR A 105 -17.92 33.25 7.75
C THR A 105 -17.92 32.51 6.42
N LEU A 106 -19.00 31.78 6.16
CA LEU A 106 -19.25 31.12 4.88
C LEU A 106 -20.35 31.88 4.15
N THR A 107 -20.00 32.60 3.09
CA THR A 107 -20.99 33.25 2.23
C THR A 107 -21.44 32.26 1.17
N ASP A 108 -22.55 31.57 1.46
CA ASP A 108 -23.20 30.63 0.54
C ASP A 108 -24.63 31.13 0.29
N GLY A 109 -24.89 31.68 -0.89
CA GLY A 109 -26.18 32.35 -1.19
C GLY A 109 -27.30 31.38 -1.52
N ASP A 110 -26.98 30.24 -2.14
CA ASP A 110 -27.93 29.29 -2.70
C ASP A 110 -28.03 27.97 -1.91
N ASN A 111 -27.29 27.87 -0.80
CA ASN A 111 -27.14 26.69 0.05
C ASN A 111 -26.58 25.49 -0.71
N SER A 112 -25.63 25.75 -1.60
CA SER A 112 -24.95 24.74 -2.42
C SER A 112 -23.99 23.88 -1.59
N ILE A 113 -23.44 24.41 -0.48
CA ILE A 113 -22.50 23.72 0.41
C ILE A 113 -23.31 23.00 1.48
N THR A 114 -23.27 21.67 1.42
CA THR A 114 -23.97 20.79 2.35
C THR A 114 -23.14 20.43 3.59
N GLY A 115 -21.81 20.51 3.47
CA GLY A 115 -20.85 20.26 4.55
C GLY A 115 -19.51 20.92 4.24
N PHE A 116 -18.88 21.50 5.26
CA PHE A 116 -17.57 22.15 5.11
C PHE A 116 -16.74 21.96 6.37
N THR A 117 -15.50 21.51 6.21
CA THR A 117 -14.52 21.37 7.30
C THR A 117 -13.27 22.15 6.96
N THR A 118 -12.83 22.99 7.88
CA THR A 118 -11.53 23.67 7.79
C THR A 118 -10.72 23.48 9.06
N ILE A 119 -9.40 23.34 8.88
CA ILE A 119 -8.42 23.18 9.94
C ILE A 119 -7.54 24.41 9.97
N VAL A 120 -7.60 25.15 11.09
CA VAL A 120 -6.74 26.30 11.34
C VAL A 120 -5.60 25.89 12.26
N ASN A 121 -4.38 26.05 11.78
CA ASN A 121 -3.16 25.80 12.54
C ASN A 121 -2.43 27.11 12.81
N GLY A 122 -1.99 27.30 14.04
CA GLY A 122 -1.39 28.53 14.52
C GLY A 122 -0.60 28.34 15.80
N ILE A 123 -0.31 29.45 16.47
CA ILE A 123 0.28 29.48 17.80
C ILE A 123 -0.61 30.26 18.76
N ASP A 124 -0.63 29.85 20.02
CA ASP A 124 -1.37 30.54 21.07
C ASP A 124 -0.57 31.72 21.67
N LYS A 125 -1.14 32.34 22.71
CA LYS A 125 -0.51 33.46 23.43
C LYS A 125 0.85 33.13 24.07
N ASP A 126 1.14 31.85 24.32
CA ASP A 126 2.36 31.36 24.95
C ASP A 126 3.33 30.75 23.90
N ASP A 127 3.11 31.05 22.61
CA ASP A 127 3.87 30.54 21.47
C ASP A 127 3.83 29.00 21.32
N GLN A 128 2.79 28.36 21.86
CA GLN A 128 2.57 26.92 21.70
C GLN A 128 1.76 26.64 20.44
N ALA A 129 2.12 25.58 19.71
CA ALA A 129 1.38 25.14 18.53
C ALA A 129 -0.07 24.78 18.91
N LEU A 130 -1.00 25.31 18.11
CA LEU A 130 -2.44 25.25 18.33
C LEU A 130 -3.13 24.85 17.03
N GLN A 131 -4.16 24.01 17.13
CA GLN A 131 -5.01 23.62 16.01
C GLN A 131 -6.47 23.76 16.43
N GLU A 132 -7.31 24.36 15.59
CA GLU A 132 -8.76 24.36 15.73
C GLU A 132 -9.42 23.85 14.46
N ILE A 133 -10.43 23.00 14.61
CA ILE A 133 -11.17 22.43 13.50
C ILE A 133 -12.58 22.99 13.57
N PHE A 134 -13.04 23.53 12.45
CA PHE A 134 -14.37 24.09 12.30
C PHE A 134 -15.17 23.22 11.35
N HIS A 135 -16.40 22.94 11.76
CA HIS A 135 -17.34 22.13 10.99
C HIS A 135 -18.62 22.91 10.77
N PHE A 136 -19.07 22.94 9.53
CA PHE A 136 -20.36 23.46 9.12
C PHE A 136 -21.13 22.35 8.42
N THR A 137 -22.41 22.20 8.78
CA THR A 137 -23.39 21.38 8.05
C THR A 137 -24.55 22.26 7.63
N LEU A 138 -25.22 21.92 6.51
CA LEU A 138 -26.41 22.65 6.07
C LEU A 138 -27.44 22.79 7.19
N GLY A 139 -27.79 24.03 7.50
CA GLY A 139 -28.71 24.40 8.59
C GLY A 139 -28.02 25.00 9.82
N ASP A 140 -26.69 24.86 9.92
CA ASP A 140 -25.88 25.54 10.93
C ASP A 140 -25.78 27.05 10.63
N SER A 141 -25.31 27.80 11.62
CA SER A 141 -24.90 29.19 11.40
C SER A 141 -23.74 29.23 10.42
N LYS A 142 -23.85 30.07 9.40
CA LYS A 142 -22.77 30.37 8.46
C LYS A 142 -21.65 31.22 9.06
N THR A 143 -21.85 31.72 10.27
CA THR A 143 -20.82 32.37 11.09
C THR A 143 -20.54 31.51 12.30
N ILE A 144 -19.30 31.04 12.44
CA ILE A 144 -18.85 30.17 13.54
C ILE A 144 -17.71 30.86 14.27
N ILE A 145 -17.85 31.02 15.59
CA ILE A 145 -16.82 31.60 16.45
C ILE A 145 -16.03 30.46 17.10
N GLY A 146 -14.71 30.52 16.97
CA GLY A 146 -13.80 29.56 17.59
C GLY A 146 -13.75 29.69 19.11
N LEU A 147 -13.16 28.69 19.74
CA LEU A 147 -12.95 28.63 21.19
C LEU A 147 -11.50 28.92 21.57
N LYS A 148 -10.57 28.80 20.62
CA LYS A 148 -9.13 28.92 20.88
C LYS A 148 -8.59 30.29 20.53
N TYR A 149 -7.66 30.79 21.33
CA TYR A 149 -7.05 32.11 21.15
C TYR A 149 -5.79 31.98 20.29
N PHE A 150 -5.85 32.45 19.05
CA PHE A 150 -4.73 32.43 18.13
C PHE A 150 -3.96 33.75 18.20
N LYS A 151 -2.66 33.68 18.50
CA LYS A 151 -1.71 34.80 18.38
C LYS A 151 -1.29 34.99 16.93
N ALA A 152 -1.04 33.88 16.22
CA ALA A 152 -0.77 33.89 14.79
C ALA A 152 -1.29 32.60 14.15
N VAL A 153 -1.67 32.69 12.87
CA VAL A 153 -2.12 31.60 12.01
C VAL A 153 -1.08 31.36 10.94
N PHE A 154 -0.69 30.10 10.74
CA PHE A 154 0.31 29.73 9.73
C PHE A 154 -0.24 28.79 8.64
N SER A 155 -1.41 28.17 8.86
CA SER A 155 -2.07 27.37 7.84
C SER A 155 -3.57 27.37 8.07
N VAL A 156 -4.33 27.59 7.01
CA VAL A 156 -5.77 27.37 6.95
C VAL A 156 -5.99 26.36 5.84
N GLU A 157 -6.45 25.18 6.20
CA GLU A 157 -6.58 24.03 5.30
C GLU A 157 -8.06 23.67 5.14
N PHE A 158 -8.47 23.38 3.91
CA PHE A 158 -9.79 22.87 3.57
C PHE A 158 -9.73 21.35 3.55
N ASP A 159 -10.30 20.71 4.56
CA ASP A 159 -10.29 19.25 4.72
C ASP A 159 -11.49 18.62 4.01
N GLN A 160 -12.63 19.31 3.98
CA GLN A 160 -13.82 18.80 3.30
C GLN A 160 -14.68 19.94 2.74
N THR A 161 -15.16 19.79 1.51
CA THR A 161 -16.17 20.66 0.89
C THR A 161 -17.19 19.78 0.16
N ASP A 162 -18.32 19.49 0.81
CA ASP A 162 -19.42 18.72 0.25
C ASP A 162 -20.44 19.67 -0.39
N GLY A 163 -20.65 19.57 -1.70
CA GLY A 163 -21.60 20.42 -2.42
C GLY A 163 -21.02 21.01 -3.69
N ASN A 164 -21.55 22.15 -4.13
CA ASN A 164 -21.03 22.88 -5.29
C ASN A 164 -20.57 24.28 -4.85
N GLY A 165 -19.28 24.47 -4.57
CA GLY A 165 -18.73 25.75 -4.07
C GLY A 165 -18.75 26.93 -5.05
N ALA A 166 -19.49 26.84 -6.16
CA ALA A 166 -19.43 27.81 -7.25
C ALA A 166 -20.16 29.11 -6.90
N GLY A 167 -19.39 30.15 -6.54
CA GLY A 167 -19.92 31.44 -6.11
C GLY A 167 -19.94 31.60 -4.59
N ASP A 168 -19.47 30.59 -3.86
CA ASP A 168 -19.36 30.59 -2.41
C ASP A 168 -17.98 31.07 -1.98
N VAL A 169 -17.95 31.75 -0.83
CA VAL A 169 -16.77 32.44 -0.32
C VAL A 169 -16.53 32.06 1.13
N PHE A 170 -15.28 31.76 1.46
CA PHE A 170 -14.79 31.52 2.81
C PHE A 170 -14.00 32.72 3.30
N ASP A 171 -14.41 33.25 4.45
CA ASP A 171 -13.70 34.30 5.17
C ASP A 171 -13.25 33.79 6.53
N LEU A 172 -12.02 34.15 6.90
CA LEU A 172 -11.48 33.95 8.25
C LEU A 172 -11.04 35.29 8.82
N GLY A 173 -11.66 35.64 9.93
CA GLY A 173 -11.36 36.85 10.67
C GLY A 173 -11.28 36.58 12.16
N TYR A 174 -11.61 37.60 12.94
CA TYR A 174 -11.57 37.53 14.39
C TYR A 174 -12.72 38.32 15.04
N GLY A 175 -13.07 37.89 16.25
CA GLY A 175 -14.20 38.44 17.01
C GLY A 175 -13.97 39.86 17.55
N ALA A 176 -15.02 40.42 18.15
CA ALA A 176 -15.04 41.77 18.69
C ALA A 176 -14.03 41.98 19.83
N TYR A 177 -13.50 43.20 19.94
CA TYR A 177 -12.55 43.58 21.00
C TYR A 177 -13.11 43.39 22.42
N THR A 178 -14.45 43.45 22.59
CA THR A 178 -15.14 43.24 23.87
C THR A 178 -15.11 41.81 24.38
N ASP A 179 -14.75 40.85 23.52
CA ASP A 179 -14.61 39.44 23.90
C ASP A 179 -13.17 39.04 24.22
N VAL A 180 -12.22 39.97 24.11
CA VAL A 180 -10.79 39.72 24.24
C VAL A 180 -10.25 40.27 25.56
N TRP A 181 -9.54 39.42 26.30
CA TRP A 181 -8.79 39.84 27.48
C TRP A 181 -7.42 40.41 27.07
N VAL A 182 -7.17 41.66 27.44
CA VAL A 182 -5.88 42.32 27.26
C VAL A 182 -5.10 42.24 28.57
N SER A 183 -3.81 41.89 28.50
CA SER A 183 -2.99 41.72 29.70
C SER A 183 -2.33 43.04 30.09
N LEU A 184 -2.43 43.38 31.37
CA LEU A 184 -1.60 44.39 32.01
C LEU A 184 -0.19 43.80 32.24
N ALA A 185 0.80 44.67 32.40
CA ALA A 185 2.20 44.33 32.60
C ALA A 185 2.45 43.61 33.95
N ASN A 186 1.53 43.76 34.91
CA ASN A 186 1.69 43.21 36.25
C ASN A 186 0.52 42.30 36.67
N SER A 187 0.84 41.23 37.39
CA SER A 187 -0.13 40.33 37.99
C SER A 187 0.50 39.62 39.21
N PRO A 188 -0.25 39.24 40.26
CA PRO A 188 -1.64 39.51 40.50
C PRO A 188 -1.85 40.94 41.05
N LEU A 189 -3.07 41.45 40.91
CA LEU A 189 -3.47 42.79 41.32
C LEU A 189 -4.19 42.77 42.67
N LYS A 190 -4.12 43.87 43.42
CA LYS A 190 -4.90 44.05 44.64
C LYS A 190 -6.37 44.29 44.28
N TRP A 191 -7.26 43.52 44.90
CA TRP A 191 -8.71 43.66 44.71
C TRP A 191 -9.17 45.10 44.90
N GLN A 192 -9.97 45.61 43.96
CA GLN A 192 -10.53 46.97 43.97
C GLN A 192 -9.50 48.11 44.05
N SER A 193 -8.27 47.88 43.59
CA SER A 193 -7.25 48.94 43.55
C SER A 193 -7.18 49.71 42.23
N ASP A 194 -7.88 49.25 41.21
CA ASP A 194 -7.92 49.78 39.84
C ASP A 194 -8.77 51.04 39.71
N THR A 195 -8.24 51.96 38.91
CA THR A 195 -8.92 53.11 38.31
C THR A 195 -8.41 53.25 36.87
N GLY A 196 -9.27 53.61 35.93
CA GLY A 196 -8.87 53.81 34.54
C GLY A 196 -9.38 55.12 33.97
N VAL A 197 -8.66 55.66 32.99
CA VAL A 197 -9.08 56.79 32.14
C VAL A 197 -8.93 56.41 30.67
N GLY A 198 -9.88 56.84 29.85
CA GLY A 198 -9.81 56.74 28.38
C GLY A 198 -8.83 57.74 27.78
N ASP A 199 -8.69 57.73 26.46
CA ASP A 199 -7.76 58.60 25.72
C ASP A 199 -8.13 60.10 25.77
N ASP A 200 -9.36 60.40 26.17
CA ASP A 200 -9.93 61.74 26.35
C ASP A 200 -9.93 62.21 27.83
N ASP A 201 -9.16 61.54 28.69
CA ASP A 201 -9.11 61.72 30.15
C ASP A 201 -10.47 61.46 30.85
N VAL A 202 -11.44 60.84 30.18
CA VAL A 202 -12.73 60.47 30.80
C VAL A 202 -12.54 59.22 31.66
N ALA A 203 -13.00 59.29 32.91
CA ALA A 203 -12.96 58.16 33.82
C ALA A 203 -13.81 56.99 33.31
N ILE A 204 -13.17 55.84 33.12
CA ILE A 204 -13.85 54.57 32.81
C ILE A 204 -14.13 53.79 34.10
N VAL A 205 -15.33 53.23 34.20
CA VAL A 205 -15.89 52.63 35.41
C VAL A 205 -15.91 51.11 35.31
N LYS A 206 -15.27 50.44 36.27
CA LYS A 206 -15.30 48.97 36.40
C LYS A 206 -16.75 48.45 36.45
N ASN A 207 -16.98 47.32 35.78
CA ASN A 207 -18.28 46.65 35.58
C ASN A 207 -19.31 47.47 34.79
N THR A 208 -18.94 48.63 34.26
CA THR A 208 -19.74 49.41 33.31
C THR A 208 -19.03 49.46 31.96
N ASP A 209 -17.75 49.84 31.98
CA ASP A 209 -16.92 50.02 30.78
C ASP A 209 -15.94 48.87 30.57
N TYR A 210 -15.47 48.25 31.66
CA TYR A 210 -14.57 47.10 31.60
C TYR A 210 -14.80 46.09 32.73
N TYR A 211 -14.45 44.83 32.47
CA TYR A 211 -14.18 43.82 33.48
C TYR A 211 -12.68 43.73 33.75
N ILE A 212 -12.31 43.36 34.98
CA ILE A 212 -10.92 43.13 35.37
C ILE A 212 -10.79 41.78 36.07
N ASP A 213 -9.78 41.01 35.64
CA ASP A 213 -9.33 39.79 36.28
C ASP A 213 -8.10 40.13 37.13
N TYR A 214 -8.32 40.37 38.42
CA TYR A 214 -7.24 40.70 39.35
C TYR A 214 -6.23 39.56 39.52
N ALA A 215 -6.67 38.31 39.37
CA ALA A 215 -5.78 37.18 39.55
C ALA A 215 -4.79 37.09 38.39
N ASN A 216 -5.22 37.34 37.16
CA ASN A 216 -4.35 37.25 35.97
C ASN A 216 -3.79 38.60 35.47
N GLY A 217 -4.23 39.72 36.07
CA GLY A 217 -3.83 41.06 35.64
C GLY A 217 -4.31 41.35 34.23
N ARG A 218 -5.60 41.14 33.95
CA ARG A 218 -6.16 41.37 32.61
C ARG A 218 -7.42 42.20 32.67
N VAL A 219 -7.68 42.97 31.62
CA VAL A 219 -8.90 43.76 31.45
C VAL A 219 -9.61 43.38 30.16
N LYS A 220 -10.93 43.54 30.13
CA LYS A 220 -11.78 43.27 28.97
C LYS A 220 -12.84 44.35 28.87
N ALA A 221 -12.98 44.98 27.70
CA ALA A 221 -14.00 45.99 27.48
C ALA A 221 -15.41 45.38 27.55
N ILE A 222 -16.40 46.18 27.98
CA ILE A 222 -17.82 45.80 28.01
C ILE A 222 -18.51 46.41 26.80
N SER A 223 -19.29 45.60 26.08
CA SER A 223 -20.10 46.09 24.96
C SER A 223 -21.07 47.19 25.43
N GLY A 224 -21.03 48.35 24.77
CA GLY A 224 -21.81 49.54 25.13
C GLY A 224 -21.19 50.42 26.22
N GLY A 225 -20.01 50.06 26.74
CA GLY A 225 -19.19 50.91 27.59
C GLY A 225 -18.50 52.04 26.83
N LEU A 226 -17.75 52.87 27.56
CA LEU A 226 -17.01 54.00 27.00
C LEU A 226 -15.74 53.61 26.24
N ILE A 227 -15.21 52.39 26.45
CA ILE A 227 -14.00 51.93 25.77
C ILE A 227 -14.32 51.51 24.33
N ALA A 228 -13.74 52.19 23.35
CA ALA A 228 -13.81 51.90 21.93
C ALA A 228 -12.70 50.93 21.47
N ALA A 229 -12.85 50.40 20.27
CA ALA A 229 -11.80 49.61 19.61
C ALA A 229 -10.58 50.47 19.29
N GLU A 230 -9.38 49.90 19.39
CA GLU A 230 -8.07 50.59 19.25
C GLU A 230 -7.84 51.74 20.24
N GLU A 231 -8.74 51.97 21.20
CA GLU A 231 -8.58 53.01 22.21
C GLU A 231 -7.40 52.71 23.13
N VAL A 232 -6.65 53.74 23.48
CA VAL A 232 -5.58 53.67 24.47
C VAL A 232 -6.13 54.16 25.80
N CYS A 233 -6.24 53.27 26.78
CA CYS A 233 -6.63 53.63 28.14
C CYS A 233 -5.42 53.58 29.07
N GLU A 234 -5.43 54.41 30.11
CA GLU A 234 -4.43 54.37 31.18
C GLU A 234 -5.04 53.80 32.46
N PHE A 235 -4.39 52.80 33.04
CA PHE A 235 -4.82 52.18 34.29
C PHE A 235 -3.84 52.49 35.42
N THR A 236 -4.37 53.03 36.51
CA THR A 236 -3.68 53.14 37.80
C THR A 236 -4.21 52.05 38.74
N TYR A 237 -3.31 51.27 39.35
CA TYR A 237 -3.69 50.17 40.24
C TYR A 237 -2.58 49.84 41.24
N LYS A 238 -2.86 48.90 42.16
CA LYS A 238 -1.85 48.34 43.06
C LYS A 238 -1.64 46.85 42.79
N LYS A 239 -0.38 46.40 42.76
CA LYS A 239 -0.06 44.96 42.76
C LYS A 239 -0.51 44.33 44.08
N SER A 240 -0.76 43.02 44.06
CA SER A 240 -1.09 42.28 45.26
C SER A 240 0.05 42.37 46.28
N GLN A 241 -0.28 42.74 47.53
CA GLN A 241 0.70 42.81 48.62
C GLN A 241 1.02 41.44 49.24
N ILE A 242 0.44 40.37 48.70
CA ILE A 242 0.64 39.01 49.18
C ILE A 242 1.10 38.07 48.07
N GLY A 243 1.03 38.50 46.80
CA GLY A 243 1.35 37.68 45.64
C GLY A 243 2.53 38.25 44.87
N ILE A 244 3.51 37.39 44.59
CA ILE A 244 4.69 37.70 43.80
C ILE A 244 4.60 36.97 42.46
N ASP A 245 4.73 37.70 41.35
CA ASP A 245 4.82 37.10 40.01
C ASP A 245 6.17 36.40 39.84
N ILE A 246 6.13 35.12 39.50
CA ILE A 246 7.31 34.30 39.21
C ILE A 246 7.33 33.84 37.75
N SER A 247 6.46 34.38 36.89
CA SER A 247 6.45 34.05 35.45
C SER A 247 7.73 34.43 34.72
N GLY A 248 8.48 35.42 35.21
CA GLY A 248 9.81 35.77 34.69
C GLY A 248 10.87 34.69 34.93
N LEU A 249 10.62 33.73 35.83
CA LEU A 249 11.52 32.62 36.13
C LEU A 249 11.25 31.45 35.17
N ALA A 250 11.62 31.60 33.91
CA ALA A 250 11.30 30.64 32.84
C ALA A 250 11.82 29.21 33.09
N ASP A 251 12.84 29.04 33.93
CA ASP A 251 13.42 27.75 34.30
C ASP A 251 12.92 27.19 35.64
N LEU A 252 11.96 27.85 36.31
CA LEU A 252 11.43 27.43 37.60
C LEU A 252 10.85 26.00 37.57
N ILE A 253 11.27 25.18 38.53
CA ILE A 253 10.70 23.86 38.85
C ILE A 253 9.84 23.97 40.11
N ARG A 254 10.40 24.55 41.19
CA ARG A 254 9.67 24.81 42.44
C ARG A 254 10.35 25.90 43.25
N VAL A 255 9.56 26.64 44.01
CA VAL A 255 10.07 27.56 45.02
C VAL A 255 10.41 26.79 46.29
N GLN A 256 11.64 26.95 46.79
CA GLN A 256 12.08 26.31 48.02
C GLN A 256 11.69 27.13 49.25
N ARG A 257 11.97 28.44 49.23
CA ARG A 257 11.71 29.38 50.34
C ARG A 257 11.73 30.82 49.84
N VAL A 258 11.05 31.70 50.57
CA VAL A 258 11.06 33.15 50.34
C VAL A 258 11.63 33.84 51.57
N GLU A 259 12.68 34.64 51.38
CA GLU A 259 13.24 35.50 52.43
C GLU A 259 12.64 36.89 52.32
N TYR A 260 12.02 37.34 53.41
CA TYR A 260 11.38 38.66 53.49
C TYR A 260 11.24 39.15 54.94
N PRO A 261 11.61 40.42 55.25
CA PRO A 261 12.41 41.30 54.39
C PRO A 261 13.85 40.77 54.26
N VAL A 262 14.50 41.08 53.16
CA VAL A 262 15.92 40.74 52.95
C VAL A 262 16.81 41.63 53.82
N GLY A 263 17.84 41.03 54.45
CA GLY A 263 18.88 41.76 55.18
C GLY A 263 18.83 41.61 56.70
N ASP A 264 17.76 41.03 57.25
CA ASP A 264 17.66 40.74 58.68
C ASP A 264 18.62 39.61 59.10
N VAL A 265 19.17 39.73 60.32
CA VAL A 265 20.03 38.71 60.95
C VAL A 265 19.44 38.36 62.32
N PRO A 266 18.94 37.12 62.53
CA PRO A 266 18.91 35.99 61.58
C PRO A 266 17.97 36.21 60.39
N GLN A 267 18.24 35.53 59.26
CA GLN A 267 17.39 35.60 58.06
C GLN A 267 15.95 35.18 58.40
N ASN A 268 14.98 35.95 57.90
CA ASN A 268 13.57 35.65 58.06
C ASN A 268 13.00 34.99 56.80
N PHE A 269 12.43 33.79 56.94
CA PHE A 269 11.78 33.08 55.85
C PHE A 269 10.28 33.03 56.11
N VAL A 270 9.51 33.68 55.24
CA VAL A 270 8.05 33.71 55.33
C VAL A 270 7.46 32.41 54.81
N GLN A 271 6.30 31.99 55.32
CA GLN A 271 5.57 30.85 54.75
C GLN A 271 4.91 31.27 53.44
N GLN A 272 4.90 30.35 52.47
CA GLN A 272 4.40 30.60 51.14
C GLN A 272 3.70 29.38 50.52
N ASP A 273 2.75 29.65 49.64
CA ASP A 273 2.16 28.70 48.71
C ASP A 273 2.45 29.11 47.27
N THR A 274 2.59 28.14 46.37
CA THR A 274 2.78 28.41 44.93
C THR A 274 1.50 28.06 44.16
N PHE A 275 0.93 29.04 43.46
CA PHE A 275 -0.28 28.88 42.65
C PHE A 275 -0.01 29.31 41.21
N GLY A 276 0.22 28.33 40.33
CA GLY A 276 0.56 28.59 38.93
C GLY A 276 1.83 29.42 38.81
N LYS A 277 1.70 30.66 38.31
CA LYS A 277 2.80 31.61 38.13
C LYS A 277 2.99 32.57 39.30
N TYR A 278 2.38 32.30 40.46
CA TYR A 278 2.44 33.17 41.63
C TYR A 278 2.98 32.45 42.86
N VAL A 279 3.72 33.19 43.68
CA VAL A 279 4.01 32.83 45.07
C VAL A 279 3.15 33.70 45.97
N VAL A 280 2.30 33.07 46.78
CA VAL A 280 1.41 33.76 47.72
C VAL A 280 1.95 33.57 49.13
N ILE A 281 2.19 34.67 49.84
CA ILE A 281 2.62 34.66 51.24
C ILE A 281 1.40 34.38 52.13
N THR A 282 1.46 33.34 52.95
CA THR A 282 0.28 32.83 53.68
C THR A 282 0.28 33.14 55.19
N GLY A 283 1.38 33.62 55.77
CA GLY A 283 1.54 33.85 57.21
C GLY A 283 1.96 32.59 57.99
N GLY A 284 2.30 32.67 59.28
CA GLY A 284 2.93 31.56 60.03
C GLY A 284 2.05 30.35 60.40
N GLY A 285 0.86 30.20 59.83
CA GLY A 285 -0.07 29.09 60.04
C GLY A 285 -1.54 29.54 60.18
N GLU A 286 -2.47 28.62 60.44
CA GLU A 286 -3.93 28.89 60.49
C GLU A 286 -4.37 29.97 61.50
N ALA A 287 -3.53 30.28 62.50
CA ALA A 287 -3.83 31.23 63.58
C ALA A 287 -3.14 32.60 63.41
N GLU A 288 -2.25 32.75 62.43
CA GLU A 288 -1.57 34.02 62.18
C GLU A 288 -2.23 34.75 61.00
N GLU A 289 -2.35 36.07 61.12
CA GLU A 289 -2.85 36.88 60.00
C GLU A 289 -1.87 36.81 58.83
N GLN A 290 -2.43 36.84 57.62
CA GLN A 290 -1.64 36.87 56.40
C GLN A 290 -0.72 38.11 56.41
N GLN A 291 0.58 37.89 56.20
CA GLN A 291 1.56 38.98 56.22
C GLN A 291 1.50 39.78 54.92
N TYR A 292 1.21 41.08 55.03
CA TYR A 292 1.32 42.01 53.91
C TYR A 292 2.77 42.42 53.67
N LEU A 293 3.19 42.32 52.41
CA LEU A 293 4.43 42.86 51.92
C LEU A 293 4.35 44.40 51.86
N ALA A 294 5.44 45.07 52.22
CA ALA A 294 5.56 46.52 52.33
C ALA A 294 6.34 47.08 51.14
N GLU A 295 5.94 48.28 50.71
CA GLU A 295 6.53 48.96 49.56
C GLU A 295 8.02 49.27 49.82
N ASP A 296 8.83 49.29 48.76
CA ASP A 296 10.28 49.52 48.79
C ASP A 296 11.09 48.50 49.60
N GLN A 297 10.50 47.39 50.04
CA GLN A 297 11.22 46.29 50.67
C GLN A 297 11.73 45.29 49.62
N GLN A 298 12.86 44.65 49.91
CA GLN A 298 13.43 43.60 49.06
C GLN A 298 12.95 42.21 49.49
N TYR A 299 12.79 41.32 48.50
CA TYR A 299 12.53 39.91 48.72
C TYR A 299 13.53 39.05 47.94
N ARG A 300 13.80 37.84 48.45
CA ARG A 300 14.57 36.81 47.73
C ARG A 300 13.76 35.54 47.61
N ILE A 301 13.69 35.01 46.39
CA ILE A 301 13.13 33.69 46.12
C ILE A 301 14.28 32.73 45.89
N TYR A 302 14.36 31.71 46.73
CA TYR A 302 15.25 30.57 46.54
C TYR A 302 14.44 29.50 45.82
N TYR A 303 14.88 29.07 44.64
CA TYR A 303 14.13 28.16 43.81
C TYR A 303 15.00 27.12 43.12
N ASP A 304 14.38 25.98 42.83
CA ASP A 304 14.92 24.96 41.96
C ASP A 304 14.61 25.33 40.52
N ALA A 305 15.66 25.40 39.71
CA ALA A 305 15.62 25.71 38.29
C ALA A 305 16.03 24.50 37.45
N ARG A 306 15.55 24.46 36.20
CA ARG A 306 16.01 23.50 35.20
C ARG A 306 17.45 23.81 34.82
N HIS A 307 18.24 22.76 34.64
CA HIS A 307 19.51 22.90 33.96
C HIS A 307 19.25 23.21 32.48
N SER A 308 19.88 24.27 31.98
CA SER A 308 19.85 24.54 30.54
C SER A 308 20.84 23.58 29.86
N PRO A 309 20.39 22.79 28.87
CA PRO A 309 21.31 21.99 28.07
C PRO A 309 22.30 22.93 27.36
N PRO A 310 23.49 22.45 26.98
CA PRO A 310 24.43 23.27 26.27
C PRO A 310 23.84 23.71 24.92
N GLY A 311 24.16 24.93 24.50
CA GLY A 311 23.94 25.34 23.12
C GLY A 311 25.01 24.76 22.20
N GLU A 312 24.91 25.06 20.90
CA GLU A 312 25.91 24.59 19.94
C GLU A 312 27.32 25.13 20.28
N TYR A 313 27.38 26.34 20.84
CA TYR A 313 28.62 27.02 21.23
C TYR A 313 28.62 27.55 22.67
N SER A 314 27.54 27.33 23.43
CA SER A 314 27.46 27.73 24.83
C SER A 314 27.51 26.51 25.76
N PRO A 315 28.22 26.60 26.90
CA PRO A 315 28.24 25.53 27.89
C PRO A 315 26.86 25.38 28.55
N SER A 316 26.64 24.23 29.18
CA SER A 316 25.43 24.00 29.98
C SER A 316 25.50 24.72 31.34
N THR A 317 24.38 24.74 32.06
CA THR A 317 24.39 25.19 33.47
C THR A 317 24.75 24.09 34.46
N ALA A 318 24.88 22.83 34.01
CA ALA A 318 25.24 21.74 34.89
C ALA A 318 26.72 21.87 35.29
N PRO A 319 27.07 21.57 36.56
CA PRO A 319 28.46 21.47 36.98
C PRO A 319 29.25 20.50 36.09
N GLY A 320 30.46 20.89 35.67
CA GLY A 320 31.27 20.11 34.73
C GLY A 320 31.56 18.65 35.16
N PHE A 321 31.53 18.35 36.45
CA PHE A 321 31.72 16.97 36.95
C PHE A 321 30.50 16.06 36.74
N LEU A 322 29.32 16.62 36.45
CA LEU A 322 28.11 15.85 36.14
C LEU A 322 27.98 15.55 34.64
N GLU A 323 28.75 16.21 33.78
CA GLU A 323 28.59 16.07 32.33
C GLU A 323 28.80 14.63 31.85
N ASP A 324 29.72 13.89 32.45
CA ASP A 324 29.95 12.49 32.09
C ASP A 324 28.76 11.61 32.48
N THR A 325 28.10 11.89 33.62
CA THR A 325 26.86 11.18 34.00
C THR A 325 25.67 11.57 33.12
N VAL A 326 25.63 12.82 32.61
CA VAL A 326 24.64 13.26 31.63
C VAL A 326 24.88 12.60 30.28
N LEU A 327 26.14 12.48 29.84
CA LEU A 327 26.51 11.73 28.65
C LEU A 327 26.12 10.25 28.76
N LEU A 328 26.32 9.64 29.93
CA LEU A 328 25.89 8.27 30.20
C LEU A 328 24.37 8.10 30.02
N ALA A 329 23.57 8.99 30.63
CA ALA A 329 22.12 8.98 30.45
C ALA A 329 21.68 9.27 29.01
N ALA A 330 22.33 10.23 28.34
CA ALA A 330 22.09 10.54 26.93
C ALA A 330 22.42 9.33 26.03
N GLY A 331 23.46 8.57 26.36
CA GLY A 331 23.79 7.28 25.75
C GLY A 331 22.66 6.27 25.89
N GLY A 332 22.07 6.17 27.09
CA GLY A 332 20.88 5.36 27.30
C GLY A 332 19.71 5.76 26.40
N PHE A 333 19.40 7.06 26.28
CA PHE A 333 18.34 7.52 25.39
C PHE A 333 18.64 7.30 23.91
N ALA A 334 19.88 7.51 23.46
CA ALA A 334 20.29 7.26 22.09
C ALA A 334 20.18 5.76 21.71
N LEU A 335 20.54 4.86 22.63
CA LEU A 335 20.38 3.41 22.45
C LEU A 335 18.89 3.01 22.36
N LEU A 336 18.00 3.65 23.13
CA LEU A 336 16.55 3.42 22.97
C LEU A 336 16.03 3.85 21.59
N ILE A 337 16.55 4.96 21.03
CA ILE A 337 16.21 5.38 19.66
C ILE A 337 16.71 4.35 18.65
N LEU A 338 17.94 3.83 18.81
CA LEU A 338 18.46 2.77 17.96
C LEU A 338 17.61 1.50 18.02
N ALA A 339 17.21 1.08 19.23
CA ALA A 339 16.30 -0.06 19.40
C ALA A 339 14.99 0.15 18.63
N LEU A 340 14.38 1.32 18.75
CA LEU A 340 13.14 1.65 18.04
C LEU A 340 13.32 1.63 16.50
N LYS A 341 14.46 2.12 15.99
CA LYS A 341 14.77 2.05 14.55
C LYS A 341 14.87 0.61 14.05
N GLN A 342 15.53 -0.27 14.82
CA GLN A 342 15.62 -1.69 14.48
C GLN A 342 14.24 -2.35 14.47
N GLU A 343 13.37 -2.05 15.43
CA GLU A 343 12.00 -2.58 15.42
C GLU A 343 11.15 -2.07 14.26
N HIS A 344 11.34 -0.82 13.85
CA HIS A 344 10.69 -0.29 12.66
C HIS A 344 11.18 -0.99 11.39
N GLN A 345 12.48 -1.33 11.32
CA GLN A 345 13.03 -2.11 10.22
C GLN A 345 12.44 -3.54 10.20
N VAL A 346 12.31 -4.18 11.37
CA VAL A 346 11.60 -5.47 11.51
C VAL A 346 10.18 -5.42 10.96
N ALA A 347 9.42 -4.36 11.26
CA ALA A 347 8.08 -4.18 10.72
C ALA A 347 8.07 -4.03 9.18
N THR A 348 9.07 -3.32 8.63
CA THR A 348 9.26 -3.13 7.19
C THR A 348 9.61 -4.45 6.48
N ASP A 349 10.51 -5.23 7.06
CA ASP A 349 10.91 -6.54 6.55
C ASP A 349 9.76 -7.56 6.63
N ALA A 350 8.99 -7.55 7.72
CA ALA A 350 7.80 -8.38 7.85
C ALA A 350 6.72 -8.02 6.80
N ALA A 351 6.54 -6.74 6.49
CA ALA A 351 5.67 -6.31 5.40
C ALA A 351 6.17 -6.81 4.03
N SER A 352 7.48 -6.71 3.77
CA SER A 352 8.11 -7.19 2.54
C SER A 352 8.01 -8.72 2.38
N SER A 353 8.14 -9.47 3.47
CA SER A 353 7.90 -10.91 3.52
C SER A 353 6.46 -11.26 3.14
N ARG A 354 5.47 -10.56 3.69
CA ARG A 354 4.04 -10.76 3.34
C ARG A 354 3.75 -10.47 1.86
N SER A 355 4.34 -9.42 1.29
CA SER A 355 4.19 -9.11 -0.14
C SER A 355 4.78 -10.22 -1.03
N SER A 356 5.92 -10.79 -0.63
CA SER A 356 6.54 -11.93 -1.32
C SER A 356 5.68 -13.20 -1.23
N LEU A 357 5.11 -13.48 -0.05
CA LEU A 357 4.17 -14.61 0.13
C LEU A 357 2.88 -14.43 -0.70
N THR A 358 2.35 -13.20 -0.77
CA THR A 358 1.17 -12.89 -1.61
C THR A 358 1.48 -13.17 -3.08
N SER A 359 2.66 -12.78 -3.55
CA SER A 359 3.12 -13.08 -4.92
C SER A 359 3.23 -14.58 -5.18
N ALA A 360 3.74 -15.35 -4.21
CA ALA A 360 3.76 -16.81 -4.29
C ALA A 360 2.34 -17.42 -4.38
N THR A 361 1.36 -16.90 -3.63
CA THR A 361 -0.05 -17.33 -3.70
C THR A 361 -0.68 -17.01 -5.06
N SER A 362 -0.39 -15.85 -5.65
CA SER A 362 -0.85 -15.49 -7.00
C SER A 362 -0.27 -16.44 -8.06
N GLU A 363 1.03 -16.75 -7.97
CA GLU A 363 1.66 -17.73 -8.86
C GLU A 363 1.10 -19.14 -8.66
N GLN A 364 0.77 -19.54 -7.42
CA GLN A 364 0.11 -20.82 -7.14
C GLN A 364 -1.26 -20.94 -7.82
N SER A 365 -2.04 -19.85 -7.81
CA SER A 365 -3.34 -19.80 -8.50
C SER A 365 -3.16 -19.97 -10.00
N THR A 366 -2.15 -19.33 -10.58
CA THR A 366 -1.81 -19.48 -12.01
C THR A 366 -1.28 -20.88 -12.35
N LEU A 367 -0.47 -21.48 -11.47
CA LEU A 367 -0.05 -22.88 -11.56
C LEU A 367 -1.26 -23.83 -11.58
N ALA A 368 -2.25 -23.61 -10.73
CA ALA A 368 -3.48 -24.42 -10.71
C ALA A 368 -4.25 -24.31 -12.04
N THR A 369 -4.29 -23.12 -12.66
CA THR A 369 -4.85 -22.94 -14.00
C THR A 369 -4.04 -23.69 -15.07
N ALA A 370 -2.71 -23.58 -15.05
CA ALA A 370 -1.83 -24.29 -15.98
C ALA A 370 -1.99 -25.82 -15.87
N LEU A 371 -2.07 -26.36 -14.64
CA LEU A 371 -2.32 -27.77 -14.40
C LEU A 371 -3.74 -28.20 -14.82
N THR A 372 -4.73 -27.33 -14.67
CA THR A 372 -6.10 -27.57 -15.17
C THR A 372 -6.12 -27.66 -16.69
N ASN A 373 -5.38 -26.78 -17.38
CA ASN A 373 -5.22 -26.82 -18.83
C ASN A 373 -4.46 -28.06 -19.29
N LEU A 374 -3.35 -28.39 -18.63
CA LEU A 374 -2.62 -29.64 -18.86
C LEU A 374 -3.56 -30.84 -18.73
N LYS A 375 -4.33 -30.90 -17.64
CA LYS A 375 -5.34 -31.92 -17.40
C LYS A 375 -6.41 -31.94 -18.48
N LYS A 376 -6.90 -30.79 -18.98
CA LYS A 376 -7.88 -30.75 -20.07
C LYS A 376 -7.39 -31.51 -21.30
N TYR A 377 -6.12 -31.35 -21.67
CA TYR A 377 -5.53 -32.03 -22.83
C TYR A 377 -5.11 -33.49 -22.55
N LEU A 378 -5.02 -33.91 -21.29
CA LEU A 378 -4.71 -35.29 -20.89
C LEU A 378 -5.95 -36.13 -20.55
N ASP A 379 -6.90 -35.57 -19.79
CA ASP A 379 -8.01 -36.28 -19.14
C ASP A 379 -9.39 -36.06 -19.80
N ASN A 380 -9.60 -34.95 -20.53
CA ASN A 380 -10.96 -34.60 -20.95
C ASN A 380 -11.41 -35.46 -22.15
N ASN A 381 -12.26 -36.42 -21.83
CA ASN A 381 -12.82 -37.46 -22.68
C ASN A 381 -14.10 -36.97 -23.39
N SER A 382 -13.97 -36.02 -24.31
CA SER A 382 -15.06 -35.70 -25.24
C SER A 382 -14.64 -36.02 -26.68
N GLU A 383 -15.60 -36.27 -27.57
CA GLU A 383 -15.42 -36.84 -28.91
C GLU A 383 -14.45 -36.05 -29.83
N ALA A 384 -14.01 -34.85 -29.46
CA ALA A 384 -13.11 -34.00 -30.25
C ALA A 384 -11.63 -33.96 -29.78
N ASP A 385 -11.28 -34.64 -28.68
CA ASP A 385 -9.95 -34.55 -28.04
C ASP A 385 -9.04 -35.75 -28.39
N ALA A 386 -7.79 -35.79 -27.91
CA ALA A 386 -6.78 -36.80 -28.29
C ALA A 386 -7.24 -38.27 -28.11
N ALA A 387 -8.08 -38.56 -27.12
CA ALA A 387 -8.71 -39.88 -26.94
C ALA A 387 -9.87 -40.14 -27.92
N GLY A 388 -10.63 -39.10 -28.29
CA GLY A 388 -11.63 -39.15 -29.37
C GLY A 388 -10.96 -39.45 -30.70
N ILE A 389 -9.84 -38.77 -31.00
CA ILE A 389 -8.98 -39.08 -32.14
C ILE A 389 -8.42 -40.51 -32.04
N LEU A 390 -7.99 -40.97 -30.86
CA LEU A 390 -7.53 -42.35 -30.69
C LEU A 390 -8.65 -43.37 -30.91
N LYS A 391 -9.87 -43.04 -30.49
CA LYS A 391 -11.07 -43.85 -30.73
C LYS A 391 -11.44 -43.84 -32.20
N ASP A 392 -11.40 -42.70 -32.88
CA ASP A 392 -11.62 -42.58 -34.33
C ASP A 392 -10.56 -43.34 -35.11
N ILE A 393 -9.28 -43.27 -34.70
CA ILE A 393 -8.21 -44.14 -35.21
C ILE A 393 -8.58 -45.60 -35.00
N THR A 394 -8.99 -45.99 -33.79
CA THR A 394 -9.29 -47.40 -33.47
C THR A 394 -10.50 -47.92 -34.25
N ASP A 395 -11.55 -47.10 -34.35
CA ASP A 395 -12.77 -47.41 -35.08
C ASP A 395 -12.52 -47.42 -36.58
N ASP A 396 -11.77 -46.46 -37.13
CA ASP A 396 -11.43 -46.41 -38.55
C ASP A 396 -10.41 -47.47 -38.94
N VAL A 397 -9.48 -47.85 -38.06
CA VAL A 397 -8.62 -49.04 -38.24
C VAL A 397 -9.47 -50.30 -38.27
N THR A 398 -10.46 -50.41 -37.38
CA THR A 398 -11.37 -51.56 -37.36
C THR A 398 -12.20 -51.62 -38.64
N LYS A 399 -12.81 -50.50 -39.05
CA LYS A 399 -13.54 -50.38 -40.32
C LYS A 399 -12.63 -50.67 -41.52
N LEU A 400 -11.39 -50.18 -41.52
CA LEU A 400 -10.41 -50.45 -42.57
C LEU A 400 -10.06 -51.93 -42.63
N ARG A 401 -9.82 -52.59 -41.49
CA ARG A 401 -9.63 -54.06 -41.46
C ARG A 401 -10.83 -54.78 -42.03
N THR A 402 -12.04 -54.47 -41.57
CA THR A 402 -13.27 -55.09 -42.09
C THR A 402 -13.45 -54.86 -43.59
N ALA A 403 -13.15 -53.65 -44.09
CA ALA A 403 -13.22 -53.33 -45.51
C ALA A 403 -12.16 -54.07 -46.33
N ILE A 404 -10.92 -54.15 -45.82
CA ILE A 404 -9.83 -54.92 -46.42
C ILE A 404 -10.21 -56.40 -46.48
N ASP A 405 -10.68 -56.98 -45.37
CA ASP A 405 -11.09 -58.39 -45.31
C ASP A 405 -12.26 -58.66 -46.26
N THR A 406 -13.23 -57.75 -46.35
CA THR A 406 -14.35 -57.85 -47.29
C THR A 406 -13.88 -57.77 -48.74
N ALA A 407 -12.98 -56.84 -49.06
CA ALA A 407 -12.40 -56.70 -50.38
C ALA A 407 -11.54 -57.90 -50.77
N LEU A 408 -10.75 -58.45 -49.84
CA LEU A 408 -9.96 -59.67 -50.02
C LEU A 408 -10.86 -60.88 -50.24
N ASN A 409 -11.92 -61.02 -49.45
CA ASN A 409 -12.90 -62.09 -49.63
C ASN A 409 -13.59 -61.96 -50.99
N ALA A 410 -14.02 -60.76 -51.37
CA ALA A 410 -14.61 -60.52 -52.68
C ALA A 410 -13.61 -60.82 -53.82
N ALA A 411 -12.36 -60.38 -53.69
CA ALA A 411 -11.30 -60.67 -54.66
C ALA A 411 -11.03 -62.18 -54.78
N ASN A 412 -11.00 -62.90 -53.66
CA ASN A 412 -10.85 -64.35 -53.64
C ASN A 412 -12.06 -65.04 -54.29
N THR A 413 -13.29 -64.65 -53.94
CA THR A 413 -14.51 -65.14 -54.61
C THR A 413 -14.46 -64.85 -56.11
N PHE A 414 -13.98 -63.68 -56.53
CA PHE A 414 -13.82 -63.36 -57.94
C PHE A 414 -12.74 -64.19 -58.63
N LEU A 415 -11.61 -64.46 -57.97
CA LEU A 415 -10.57 -65.33 -58.49
C LEU A 415 -11.08 -66.77 -58.61
N ASP A 416 -11.83 -67.24 -57.61
CA ASP A 416 -12.48 -68.55 -57.63
C ASP A 416 -13.53 -68.63 -58.75
N GLU A 417 -14.32 -67.58 -58.99
CA GLU A 417 -15.24 -67.51 -60.13
C GLU A 417 -14.51 -67.49 -61.46
N VAL A 418 -13.40 -66.75 -61.58
CA VAL A 418 -12.57 -66.78 -62.80
C VAL A 418 -12.05 -68.19 -63.04
N ASP A 419 -11.57 -68.89 -62.02
CA ASP A 419 -11.06 -70.26 -62.15
C ASP A 419 -12.19 -71.24 -62.49
N THR A 420 -13.24 -71.27 -61.68
CA THR A 420 -14.30 -72.29 -61.74
C THR A 420 -15.36 -72.03 -62.80
N THR A 421 -15.70 -70.77 -63.07
CA THR A 421 -16.80 -70.40 -63.96
C THR A 421 -16.27 -69.94 -65.30
N ASP A 422 -15.26 -69.08 -65.32
CA ASP A 422 -14.79 -68.50 -66.56
C ASP A 422 -13.74 -69.38 -67.25
N LEU A 423 -12.71 -69.88 -66.55
CA LEU A 423 -11.65 -70.71 -67.13
C LEU A 423 -12.10 -72.16 -67.29
N GLN A 424 -12.59 -72.80 -66.24
CA GLN A 424 -13.14 -74.15 -66.32
C GLN A 424 -14.43 -74.19 -67.15
N GLY A 425 -15.26 -73.14 -67.11
CA GLY A 425 -16.41 -73.02 -68.01
C GLY A 425 -16.02 -72.68 -69.44
N ALA A 426 -14.95 -71.93 -69.69
CA ALA A 426 -14.38 -71.78 -71.04
C ALA A 426 -13.80 -73.09 -71.55
N GLU A 427 -13.11 -73.87 -70.70
CA GLU A 427 -12.67 -75.23 -71.01
C GLU A 427 -13.85 -76.17 -71.25
N GLY A 428 -14.92 -76.07 -70.46
CA GLY A 428 -16.14 -76.86 -70.61
C GLY A 428 -16.92 -76.50 -71.87
N VAL A 429 -17.07 -75.21 -72.17
CA VAL A 429 -17.64 -74.71 -73.42
C VAL A 429 -16.76 -75.10 -74.60
N TRP A 430 -15.43 -74.98 -74.47
CA TRP A 430 -14.49 -75.39 -75.51
C TRP A 430 -14.54 -76.91 -75.71
N ALA A 431 -14.67 -77.70 -74.64
CA ALA A 431 -14.84 -79.14 -74.69
C ALA A 431 -16.22 -79.54 -75.24
N ASP A 432 -17.29 -78.80 -74.97
CA ASP A 432 -18.59 -79.00 -75.59
C ASP A 432 -18.55 -78.62 -77.08
N TYR A 433 -17.79 -77.58 -77.41
CA TYR A 433 -17.64 -77.10 -78.79
C TYR A 433 -16.70 -77.98 -79.64
N THR A 434 -15.62 -78.48 -79.05
CA THR A 434 -14.59 -79.31 -79.71
C THR A 434 -14.72 -80.80 -79.45
N GLY A 435 -15.55 -81.23 -78.49
CA GLY A 435 -15.77 -82.62 -78.10
C GLY A 435 -17.22 -83.01 -77.76
N GLY A 436 -18.15 -82.06 -77.55
CA GLY A 436 -19.55 -82.32 -77.18
C GLY A 436 -20.52 -82.29 -78.37
N SER A 437 -20.53 -83.38 -79.14
CA SER A 437 -21.52 -83.85 -80.13
C SER A 437 -22.20 -82.95 -81.17
N LEU A 438 -22.30 -81.63 -81.04
CA LEU A 438 -23.13 -80.83 -81.95
C LEU A 438 -22.48 -80.58 -83.31
N TYR A 439 -21.15 -80.49 -83.39
CA TYR A 439 -20.45 -80.18 -84.65
C TYR A 439 -19.59 -81.33 -85.21
N LEU A 440 -19.20 -82.30 -84.36
CA LEU A 440 -18.28 -83.37 -84.73
C LEU A 440 -18.87 -84.79 -84.74
N THR A 441 -20.02 -85.08 -84.11
CA THR A 441 -20.51 -86.48 -84.03
C THR A 441 -22.01 -86.71 -84.22
N ASN A 442 -22.87 -85.69 -84.24
CA ASN A 442 -24.30 -85.90 -84.55
C ASN A 442 -24.56 -85.95 -86.07
N ALA A 443 -25.17 -87.06 -86.50
CA ALA A 443 -25.26 -87.55 -87.87
C ALA A 443 -26.42 -86.97 -88.71
N SER A 444 -26.89 -85.76 -88.42
CA SER A 444 -27.91 -85.07 -89.21
C SER A 444 -27.46 -83.65 -89.55
N GLU A 445 -27.57 -83.26 -90.82
CA GLU A 445 -27.17 -81.94 -91.29
C GLU A 445 -27.85 -80.82 -90.47
N PRO A 446 -27.11 -79.75 -90.11
CA PRO A 446 -25.76 -79.40 -90.58
C PRO A 446 -24.67 -79.72 -89.52
N SER A 447 -23.86 -80.76 -89.73
CA SER A 447 -22.65 -81.03 -88.92
C SER A 447 -21.41 -81.20 -89.81
N VAL A 448 -20.24 -80.79 -89.33
CA VAL A 448 -18.99 -80.80 -90.13
C VAL A 448 -18.59 -82.23 -90.50
N LEU A 449 -18.79 -83.20 -89.59
CA LEU A 449 -18.52 -84.61 -89.87
C LEU A 449 -19.49 -85.18 -90.90
N ALA A 450 -20.80 -84.87 -90.82
CA ALA A 450 -21.77 -85.32 -91.81
C ALA A 450 -21.43 -84.77 -93.20
N TYR A 451 -20.99 -83.52 -93.30
CA TYR A 451 -20.60 -82.90 -94.56
C TYR A 451 -19.26 -83.39 -95.12
N LEU A 452 -18.27 -83.70 -94.26
CA LEU A 452 -17.05 -84.39 -94.68
C LEU A 452 -17.36 -85.79 -95.19
N THR A 453 -18.29 -86.52 -94.53
CA THR A 453 -18.67 -87.89 -94.91
C THR A 453 -19.55 -87.92 -96.18
N SER A 454 -20.45 -86.95 -96.36
CA SER A 454 -21.26 -86.81 -97.58
C SER A 454 -20.45 -86.23 -98.75
N GLY A 455 -19.49 -85.35 -98.47
CA GLY A 455 -18.50 -84.88 -99.44
C GLY A 455 -17.54 -85.98 -99.91
N ASP A 456 -17.10 -86.86 -99.00
CA ASP A 456 -16.24 -88.02 -99.33
C ASP A 456 -16.97 -89.04 -100.23
N ALA A 457 -18.28 -89.22 -100.03
CA ALA A 457 -19.12 -90.03 -100.91
C ALA A 457 -19.27 -89.43 -102.33
N LEU A 458 -19.20 -88.10 -102.47
CA LEU A 458 -19.25 -87.40 -103.77
C LEU A 458 -17.88 -87.32 -104.46
N LEU A 459 -16.77 -87.36 -103.72
CA LEU A 459 -15.40 -87.41 -104.27
C LEU A 459 -15.10 -88.71 -105.03
N ASN A 460 -15.81 -89.80 -104.73
CA ASN A 460 -15.65 -91.10 -105.41
C ASN A 460 -16.65 -91.37 -106.55
N THR A 461 -17.50 -90.41 -106.90
CA THR A 461 -18.34 -90.52 -108.10
C THR A 461 -17.67 -89.79 -109.27
N VAL A 462 -17.24 -90.56 -110.27
CA VAL A 462 -16.70 -90.03 -111.54
C VAL A 462 -17.82 -89.27 -112.26
N ALA A 463 -17.87 -87.96 -112.05
CA ALA A 463 -18.78 -87.05 -112.73
C ALA A 463 -18.30 -86.84 -114.18
N VAL A 464 -18.75 -87.73 -115.07
CA VAL A 464 -18.73 -87.51 -116.51
C VAL A 464 -19.85 -86.52 -116.84
N GLY A 465 -19.51 -85.22 -116.87
CA GLY A 465 -20.33 -84.18 -117.51
C GLY A 465 -20.81 -83.03 -116.61
N GLY A 466 -20.24 -81.85 -116.84
CA GLY A 466 -21.03 -80.61 -116.96
C GLY A 466 -21.36 -79.75 -115.73
N GLU A 467 -21.62 -80.31 -114.55
CA GLU A 467 -22.15 -79.51 -113.41
C GLU A 467 -21.36 -79.62 -112.09
N GLY A 468 -20.19 -80.27 -112.11
CA GLY A 468 -19.36 -80.53 -110.92
C GLY A 468 -18.57 -79.34 -110.34
N GLN A 469 -18.69 -78.12 -110.88
CA GLN A 469 -17.97 -76.94 -110.35
C GLN A 469 -18.79 -76.09 -109.35
N GLU A 470 -20.12 -76.10 -109.39
CA GLU A 470 -20.93 -75.32 -108.45
C GLU A 470 -20.98 -75.92 -107.05
N SER A 471 -20.99 -77.25 -106.93
CA SER A 471 -21.00 -77.93 -105.63
C SER A 471 -19.73 -77.62 -104.81
N ALA A 472 -18.54 -77.69 -105.42
CA ALA A 472 -17.31 -77.36 -104.71
C ALA A 472 -17.24 -75.89 -104.25
N ARG A 473 -17.82 -74.96 -105.04
CA ARG A 473 -17.84 -73.53 -104.70
C ARG A 473 -18.84 -73.21 -103.60
N ALA A 474 -20.04 -73.81 -103.63
CA ALA A 474 -21.03 -73.67 -102.57
C ALA A 474 -20.50 -74.20 -101.22
N TYR A 475 -19.76 -75.33 -101.23
CA TYR A 475 -19.10 -75.85 -100.03
C TYR A 475 -17.98 -74.92 -99.53
N ALA A 476 -17.19 -74.33 -100.42
CA ALA A 476 -16.13 -73.39 -100.02
C ALA A 476 -16.68 -72.08 -99.44
N GLU A 477 -17.77 -71.55 -99.99
CA GLU A 477 -18.44 -70.35 -99.47
C GLU A 477 -19.15 -70.63 -98.14
N PHE A 478 -19.80 -71.80 -98.00
CA PHE A 478 -20.39 -72.21 -96.72
C PHE A 478 -19.30 -72.44 -95.65
N ALA A 479 -18.21 -73.15 -95.97
CA ALA A 479 -17.10 -73.34 -95.04
C ALA A 479 -16.46 -72.03 -94.59
N ARG A 480 -16.37 -71.03 -95.49
CA ARG A 480 -15.93 -69.67 -95.13
C ARG A 480 -16.96 -68.97 -94.24
N ALA A 481 -18.25 -69.02 -94.57
CA ALA A 481 -19.29 -68.41 -93.76
C ALA A 481 -19.38 -69.04 -92.36
N THR A 482 -19.25 -70.36 -92.25
CA THR A 482 -19.18 -71.07 -90.97
C THR A 482 -17.92 -70.69 -90.21
N ARG A 483 -16.74 -70.68 -90.85
CA ARG A 483 -15.48 -70.24 -90.21
C ARG A 483 -15.59 -68.80 -89.69
N ASP A 484 -16.13 -67.88 -90.48
CA ASP A 484 -16.22 -66.47 -90.10
C ASP A 484 -17.28 -66.27 -89.01
N ALA A 485 -18.38 -67.04 -89.02
CA ALA A 485 -19.33 -67.08 -87.92
C ALA A 485 -18.68 -67.60 -86.63
N LEU A 486 -17.88 -68.66 -86.71
CA LEU A 486 -17.11 -69.21 -85.57
C LEU A 486 -16.14 -68.18 -85.00
N ILE A 487 -15.37 -67.53 -85.86
CA ILE A 487 -14.43 -66.47 -85.46
C ILE A 487 -15.19 -65.31 -84.82
N SER A 488 -16.33 -64.90 -85.38
CA SER A 488 -17.13 -63.80 -84.83
C SER A 488 -17.69 -64.11 -83.44
N VAL A 489 -18.17 -65.33 -83.20
CA VAL A 489 -18.68 -65.76 -81.89
C VAL A 489 -17.52 -65.85 -80.89
N PHE A 490 -16.36 -66.35 -81.30
CA PHE A 490 -15.17 -66.40 -80.46
C PHE A 490 -14.68 -65.01 -80.07
N GLU A 491 -14.55 -64.08 -81.02
CA GLU A 491 -14.13 -62.70 -80.74
C GLU A 491 -15.16 -61.97 -79.86
N LEU A 492 -16.46 -62.21 -80.05
CA LEU A 492 -17.51 -61.60 -79.22
C LEU A 492 -17.44 -62.11 -77.77
N ARG A 493 -17.19 -63.41 -77.58
CA ARG A 493 -17.04 -64.01 -76.24
C ARG A 493 -15.74 -63.60 -75.55
N ARG A 494 -14.64 -63.54 -76.31
CA ARG A 494 -13.35 -62.99 -75.85
C ARG A 494 -13.50 -61.53 -75.41
N ALA A 495 -14.17 -60.71 -76.20
CA ALA A 495 -14.43 -59.32 -75.86
C ALA A 495 -15.28 -59.18 -74.59
N ASP A 496 -16.25 -60.08 -74.39
CA ASP A 496 -17.06 -60.10 -73.17
C ASP A 496 -16.23 -60.47 -71.93
N TRP A 497 -15.38 -61.50 -72.00
CA TRP A 497 -14.45 -61.83 -70.92
C TRP A 497 -13.47 -60.70 -70.60
N ILE A 498 -12.91 -60.04 -71.62
CA ILE A 498 -12.04 -58.87 -71.41
C ILE A 498 -12.82 -57.74 -70.73
N ARG A 499 -14.08 -57.50 -71.10
CA ARG A 499 -14.93 -56.49 -70.46
C ARG A 499 -15.20 -56.83 -69.00
N GLN A 500 -15.52 -58.09 -68.71
CA GLN A 500 -15.74 -58.56 -67.34
C GLN A 500 -14.46 -58.49 -66.49
N ALA A 501 -13.32 -58.90 -67.04
CA ALA A 501 -12.02 -58.79 -66.38
C ALA A 501 -11.67 -57.32 -66.06
N ASN A 502 -11.87 -56.41 -67.02
CA ASN A 502 -11.65 -54.98 -66.79
C ASN A 502 -12.62 -54.40 -65.74
N ALA A 503 -13.89 -54.82 -65.72
CA ALA A 503 -14.85 -54.40 -64.70
C ALA A 503 -14.40 -54.86 -63.29
N ARG A 504 -13.88 -56.07 -63.16
CA ARG A 504 -13.36 -56.61 -61.89
C ARG A 504 -12.06 -55.91 -61.46
N ILE A 505 -11.13 -55.66 -62.38
CA ILE A 505 -9.90 -54.87 -62.09
C ILE A 505 -10.27 -53.47 -61.59
N ASN A 506 -11.25 -52.82 -62.21
CA ASN A 506 -11.72 -51.50 -61.78
C ASN A 506 -12.36 -51.53 -60.39
N ALA A 507 -13.13 -52.58 -60.06
CA ALA A 507 -13.67 -52.77 -58.72
C ALA A 507 -12.54 -52.96 -57.67
N GLY A 508 -11.54 -53.79 -57.97
CA GLY A 508 -10.37 -53.98 -57.12
C GLY A 508 -9.57 -52.69 -56.89
N MET A 509 -9.35 -51.91 -57.96
CA MET A 509 -8.74 -50.58 -57.88
C MET A 509 -9.54 -49.62 -56.99
N GLY A 510 -10.88 -49.71 -56.98
CA GLY A 510 -11.74 -48.94 -56.08
C GLY A 510 -11.46 -49.21 -54.60
N PHE A 511 -11.31 -50.47 -54.21
CA PHE A 511 -10.97 -50.83 -52.82
C PHE A 511 -9.56 -50.37 -52.42
N VAL A 512 -8.59 -50.44 -53.33
CA VAL A 512 -7.23 -49.93 -53.08
C VAL A 512 -7.23 -48.41 -52.87
N GLN A 513 -8.01 -47.68 -53.66
CA GLN A 513 -8.18 -46.23 -53.50
C GLN A 513 -8.85 -45.88 -52.16
N GLU A 514 -9.89 -46.62 -51.76
CA GLU A 514 -10.53 -46.43 -50.45
C GLU A 514 -9.55 -46.70 -49.29
N ALA A 515 -8.78 -47.79 -49.36
CA ALA A 515 -7.76 -48.11 -48.36
C ALA A 515 -6.68 -47.03 -48.28
N ALA A 516 -6.23 -46.49 -49.41
CA ALA A 516 -5.29 -45.38 -49.46
C ALA A 516 -5.87 -44.10 -48.82
N GLN A 517 -7.15 -43.79 -49.06
CA GLN A 517 -7.83 -42.65 -48.44
C GLN A 517 -7.96 -42.82 -46.92
N ARG A 518 -8.32 -44.01 -46.43
CA ARG A 518 -8.38 -44.32 -45.00
C ARG A 518 -6.99 -44.25 -44.33
N LEU A 519 -5.94 -44.72 -45.00
CA LEU A 519 -4.55 -44.56 -44.54
C LEU A 519 -4.15 -43.08 -44.44
N ALA A 520 -4.58 -42.24 -45.38
CA ALA A 520 -4.35 -40.79 -45.32
C ALA A 520 -5.10 -40.15 -44.14
N ASN A 521 -6.34 -40.58 -43.86
CA ASN A 521 -7.09 -40.15 -42.67
C ASN A 521 -6.37 -40.56 -41.38
N LEU A 522 -5.87 -41.80 -41.29
CA LEU A 522 -5.09 -42.27 -40.13
C LEU A 522 -3.83 -41.44 -39.89
N ARG A 523 -3.10 -41.06 -40.95
CA ARG A 523 -1.95 -40.14 -40.82
C ARG A 523 -2.37 -38.79 -40.26
N THR A 524 -3.49 -38.25 -40.75
CA THR A 524 -4.03 -36.97 -40.27
C THR A 524 -4.35 -37.04 -38.77
N TYR A 525 -4.96 -38.12 -38.30
CA TYR A 525 -5.23 -38.32 -36.87
C TYR A 525 -3.95 -38.45 -36.02
N ILE A 526 -2.92 -39.15 -36.52
CA ILE A 526 -1.61 -39.24 -35.84
C ILE A 526 -0.97 -37.85 -35.70
N GLU A 527 -0.99 -37.04 -36.77
CA GLU A 527 -0.48 -35.68 -36.75
C GLU A 527 -1.24 -34.79 -35.75
N GLN A 528 -2.57 -34.91 -35.70
CA GLN A 528 -3.40 -34.20 -34.72
C GLN A 528 -3.08 -34.64 -33.27
N ALA A 529 -2.88 -35.94 -33.02
CA ALA A 529 -2.49 -36.46 -31.71
C ALA A 529 -1.11 -35.92 -31.27
N GLN A 530 -0.14 -35.85 -32.19
CA GLN A 530 1.17 -35.23 -31.92
C GLN A 530 1.02 -33.73 -31.60
N GLY A 531 0.11 -33.03 -32.27
CA GLY A 531 -0.25 -31.64 -31.96
C GLY A 531 -0.72 -31.47 -30.52
N TYR A 532 -1.62 -32.33 -30.04
CA TYR A 532 -2.09 -32.30 -28.65
C TYR A 532 -0.99 -32.60 -27.62
N VAL A 533 -0.11 -33.56 -27.90
CA VAL A 533 1.07 -33.82 -27.04
C VAL A 533 1.97 -32.59 -26.95
N SER A 534 2.18 -31.89 -28.07
CA SER A 534 2.96 -30.64 -28.08
C SER A 534 2.31 -29.55 -27.22
N ILE A 535 0.99 -29.37 -27.32
CA ILE A 535 0.23 -28.41 -26.50
C ILE A 535 0.34 -28.78 -25.01
N ALA A 536 0.12 -30.04 -24.64
CA ALA A 536 0.26 -30.51 -23.26
C ALA A 536 1.68 -30.26 -22.71
N SER A 537 2.72 -30.53 -23.51
CA SER A 537 4.10 -30.27 -23.11
C SER A 537 4.38 -28.78 -22.83
N THR A 538 3.67 -27.87 -23.49
CA THR A 538 3.80 -26.42 -23.27
C THR A 538 3.22 -26.03 -21.91
N PHE A 539 2.04 -26.54 -21.53
CA PHE A 539 1.47 -26.31 -20.21
C PHE A 539 2.29 -26.95 -19.08
N ALA A 540 2.92 -28.10 -19.33
CA ALA A 540 3.83 -28.72 -18.36
C ALA A 540 5.05 -27.82 -18.09
N ARG A 541 5.68 -27.26 -19.14
CA ARG A 541 6.80 -26.31 -18.98
C ARG A 541 6.36 -25.02 -18.28
N GLU A 542 5.16 -24.51 -18.58
CA GLU A 542 4.62 -23.37 -17.86
C GLU A 542 4.47 -23.69 -16.36
N ALA A 543 3.92 -24.86 -16.02
CA ALA A 543 3.78 -25.28 -14.63
C ALA A 543 5.15 -25.39 -13.92
N GLU A 544 6.18 -25.94 -14.57
CA GLU A 544 7.56 -26.00 -14.05
C GLU A 544 8.13 -24.60 -13.76
N ASP A 545 7.97 -23.66 -14.71
CA ASP A 545 8.40 -22.26 -14.57
C ASP A 545 7.68 -21.54 -13.42
N ARG A 546 6.36 -21.78 -13.26
CA ARG A 546 5.58 -21.26 -12.12
C ARG A 546 6.09 -21.80 -10.78
N ILE A 547 6.41 -23.09 -10.69
CA ILE A 547 6.98 -23.71 -9.48
C ILE A 547 8.32 -23.06 -9.12
N GLN A 548 9.18 -22.78 -10.11
CA GLN A 548 10.45 -22.10 -9.87
C GLN A 548 10.25 -20.68 -9.32
N ARG A 549 9.29 -19.89 -9.87
CA ARG A 549 8.94 -18.56 -9.34
C ARG A 549 8.42 -18.63 -7.90
N ILE A 550 7.53 -19.56 -7.60
CA ILE A 550 7.03 -19.78 -6.22
C ILE A 550 8.22 -20.04 -5.28
N GLY A 551 9.16 -20.92 -5.66
CA GLY A 551 10.38 -21.18 -4.89
C GLY A 551 11.22 -19.92 -4.63
N ALA A 552 11.40 -19.07 -5.64
CA ALA A 552 12.15 -17.80 -5.50
C ALA A 552 11.46 -16.81 -4.55
N TYR A 553 10.13 -16.67 -4.61
CA TYR A 553 9.37 -15.82 -3.70
C TYR A 553 9.42 -16.33 -2.25
N LEU A 554 9.33 -17.64 -2.04
CA LEU A 554 9.46 -18.25 -0.71
C LEU A 554 10.87 -18.04 -0.13
N GLN A 555 11.92 -18.18 -0.94
CA GLN A 555 13.30 -17.91 -0.52
C GLN A 555 13.50 -16.43 -0.14
N THR A 556 12.91 -15.51 -0.92
CA THR A 556 12.96 -14.07 -0.63
C THR A 556 12.23 -13.75 0.68
N ALA A 557 11.03 -14.30 0.88
CA ALA A 557 10.27 -14.14 2.12
C ALA A 557 11.05 -14.63 3.35
N ALA A 558 11.76 -15.77 3.23
CA ALA A 558 12.61 -16.32 4.28
C ALA A 558 13.86 -15.45 4.56
N GLY A 559 14.39 -14.76 3.54
CA GLY A 559 15.48 -13.78 3.70
C GLY A 559 15.06 -12.61 4.59
N TYR A 560 13.87 -12.05 4.35
CA TYR A 560 13.31 -10.98 5.17
C TYR A 560 13.05 -11.42 6.62
N THR A 561 12.51 -12.62 6.84
CA THR A 561 12.27 -13.10 8.22
C THR A 561 13.57 -13.35 8.98
N THR A 562 14.63 -13.80 8.30
CA THR A 562 15.95 -13.98 8.90
C THR A 562 16.57 -12.64 9.30
N THR A 563 16.47 -11.63 8.44
CA THR A 563 16.98 -10.26 8.70
C THR A 563 16.24 -9.64 9.88
N ALA A 564 14.91 -9.69 9.87
CA ALA A 564 14.07 -9.23 10.98
C ALA A 564 14.43 -9.89 12.33
N ALA A 565 14.77 -11.18 12.35
CA ALA A 565 15.17 -11.86 13.58
C ALA A 565 16.50 -11.34 14.14
N VAL A 566 17.46 -10.98 13.27
CA VAL A 566 18.74 -10.39 13.67
C VAL A 566 18.53 -8.99 14.23
N GLU A 567 17.72 -8.17 13.56
CA GLU A 567 17.41 -6.80 13.99
C GLU A 567 16.69 -6.75 15.33
N LEU A 568 15.74 -7.67 15.57
CA LEU A 568 15.07 -7.78 16.87
C LEU A 568 16.07 -8.12 17.99
N SER A 569 17.02 -9.03 17.74
CA SER A 569 18.06 -9.34 18.72
C SER A 569 18.97 -8.15 19.00
N LEU A 570 19.25 -7.30 18.00
CA LEU A 570 20.00 -6.07 18.21
C LEU A 570 19.18 -5.04 19.01
N ALA A 571 17.89 -4.90 18.70
CA ALA A 571 16.99 -4.01 19.45
C ALA A 571 16.95 -4.35 20.94
N ASP A 572 16.88 -5.64 21.29
CA ASP A 572 16.87 -6.09 22.67
C ASP A 572 18.18 -5.78 23.40
N ARG A 573 19.33 -5.99 22.74
CA ARG A 573 20.65 -5.61 23.32
C ARG A 573 20.74 -4.11 23.57
N PHE A 574 20.30 -3.29 22.61
CA PHE A 574 20.30 -1.84 22.77
C PHE A 574 19.39 -1.40 23.93
N ARG A 575 18.25 -2.05 24.15
CA ARG A 575 17.37 -1.76 25.30
C ARG A 575 18.00 -2.12 26.63
N GLU A 576 18.61 -3.29 26.73
CA GLU A 576 19.26 -3.75 27.95
C GLU A 576 20.36 -2.77 28.36
N GLU A 577 21.29 -2.48 27.45
CA GLU A 577 22.38 -1.52 27.69
C GLU A 577 21.84 -0.11 27.97
N ALA A 578 20.77 0.32 27.28
CA ALA A 578 20.15 1.61 27.53
C ALA A 578 19.61 1.75 28.96
N VAL A 579 18.94 0.70 29.45
CA VAL A 579 18.36 0.68 30.79
C VAL A 579 19.46 0.68 31.84
N GLU A 580 20.54 -0.09 31.64
CA GLU A 580 21.70 -0.11 32.53
C GLU A 580 22.32 1.27 32.68
N ARG A 581 22.71 1.90 31.56
CA ARG A 581 23.34 3.24 31.54
C ARG A 581 22.45 4.31 32.19
N ARG A 582 21.15 4.30 31.88
CA ARG A 582 20.20 5.25 32.47
C ARG A 582 20.05 5.03 33.98
N ASN A 583 19.91 3.78 34.41
CA ASN A 583 19.75 3.46 35.83
C ASN A 583 21.02 3.79 36.63
N GLU A 584 22.20 3.59 36.05
CA GLU A 584 23.47 4.01 36.64
C GLU A 584 23.51 5.53 36.83
N ALA A 585 23.26 6.32 35.78
CA ALA A 585 23.21 7.78 35.87
C ALA A 585 22.19 8.26 36.91
N TRP A 586 20.99 7.66 36.95
CA TRP A 586 19.95 8.01 37.92
C TRP A 586 20.31 7.63 39.35
N SER A 587 20.99 6.50 39.55
CA SER A 587 21.47 6.07 40.86
C SER A 587 22.46 7.10 41.41
N ILE A 588 23.39 7.53 40.54
CA ILE A 588 24.35 8.58 40.86
C ILE A 588 23.55 9.85 41.24
N TRP A 589 22.62 10.35 40.41
CA TRP A 589 21.90 11.63 40.68
C TRP A 589 21.03 11.66 41.95
N ARG A 590 20.53 10.50 42.41
CA ARG A 590 19.70 10.43 43.62
C ARG A 590 20.50 10.56 44.91
N ASP A 591 21.77 10.15 44.93
CA ASP A 591 22.60 10.21 46.13
C ASP A 591 23.26 11.58 46.33
N ARG A 592 22.47 12.54 46.85
CA ARG A 592 22.96 13.90 47.17
C ARG A 592 24.21 13.92 48.05
N LYS A 593 24.42 12.89 48.90
CA LYS A 593 25.54 12.84 49.85
C LYS A 593 26.88 12.53 49.17
N GLN A 594 26.87 11.82 48.05
CA GLN A 594 28.10 11.61 47.29
C GLN A 594 28.62 12.89 46.63
N TYR A 595 27.74 13.85 46.36
CA TYR A 595 28.09 15.12 45.69
C TYR A 595 28.52 16.22 46.63
N ILE A 596 27.87 16.33 47.79
CA ILE A 596 28.28 17.22 48.87
C ILE A 596 29.39 16.48 49.61
N GLY A 597 30.55 16.35 48.96
CA GLY A 597 31.69 15.56 49.44
C GLY A 597 31.88 15.80 50.93
N ASP A 598 31.77 14.73 51.73
CA ASP A 598 31.58 14.73 53.19
C ASP A 598 32.12 15.98 53.90
N PHE A 599 31.37 17.08 53.85
CA PHE A 599 31.64 18.32 54.57
C PHE A 599 31.05 18.22 55.96
N THR A 600 30.89 17.01 56.51
CA THR A 600 31.05 16.89 57.94
C THR A 600 32.45 17.41 58.22
N ALA A 601 32.51 18.67 58.63
CA ALA A 601 33.62 19.21 59.36
C ALA A 601 33.74 18.27 60.56
N SER A 602 34.48 17.16 60.39
CA SER A 602 35.02 16.42 61.50
C SER A 602 35.68 17.50 62.32
N SER A 603 35.04 17.83 63.44
CA SER A 603 35.50 18.86 64.34
C SER A 603 36.95 18.50 64.57
N VAL A 604 37.87 19.32 64.06
CA VAL A 604 39.30 19.11 64.28
C VAL A 604 39.42 19.02 65.77
N ARG A 605 39.63 17.80 66.27
CA ARG A 605 39.73 17.51 67.68
C ARG A 605 40.93 18.35 68.11
N GLN A 606 40.70 19.48 68.77
CA GLN A 606 41.76 20.25 69.38
C GLN A 606 42.43 19.27 70.35
N TYR A 607 43.58 18.75 69.94
CA TYR A 607 44.43 18.01 70.84
C TYR A 607 44.88 18.99 71.93
N PRO A 608 44.77 18.60 73.21
CA PRO A 608 45.16 19.44 74.34
C PRO A 608 46.64 19.80 74.33
#